data_AF-A0A381ZTU7-F1
#
_entry.id   AF-A0A381ZTU7-F1
#
_cell.length_a   1.000
_cell.length_b   1.000
_cell.length_c   1.000
_cell.angle_alpha   90.00
_cell.angle_beta   90.00
_cell.angle_gamma   90.00
#
_symmetry.space_group_name_H-M   'P 1'
#
loop_
_entity.id
_entity.type
_entity.pdbx_description
1 polymer ?
#
loop_
_entity_poly.entity_id
_entity_poly.type
_entity_poly.pdbx_seq_one_letter_code
_entity_poly.pdbx_strand_id
1 'polypeptide(L)'
;MGKLDRTTRELMTLTSEECGELVQACMKITRYGLEKQRVKALLEEIGDVQCLIDLLVKHEIVTEKAIKKRVKFKHKKLKRWSTLYDKNSRT
;
A
#
# COMPACT_ATOMS: atom_id res chain seq x y z
N MET A 1 -16.15 -4.49 -23.92
CA MET A 1 -15.71 -4.22 -22.53
C MET A 1 -16.92 -3.68 -21.78
N GLY A 2 -17.50 -4.43 -20.84
CA GLY A 2 -18.69 -3.99 -20.10
C GLY A 2 -18.39 -2.79 -19.19
N LYS A 3 -19.41 -1.96 -18.93
CA LYS A 3 -19.30 -0.84 -17.99
C LYS A 3 -19.05 -1.41 -16.58
N LEU A 4 -18.07 -0.84 -15.87
CA LEU A 4 -17.77 -1.21 -14.50
C LEU A 4 -19.02 -0.97 -13.63
N ASP A 5 -19.41 -1.94 -12.81
CA ASP A 5 -20.57 -1.80 -11.92
C ASP A 5 -20.31 -0.72 -10.85
N ARG A 6 -21.38 -0.26 -10.21
CA ARG A 6 -21.31 0.86 -9.25
C ARG A 6 -20.38 0.55 -8.08
N THR A 7 -20.45 -0.66 -7.53
CA THR A 7 -19.67 -1.08 -6.36
C THR A 7 -18.19 -1.13 -6.70
N THR A 8 -17.83 -1.71 -7.84
CA THR A 8 -16.42 -1.73 -8.28
C THR A 8 -15.89 -0.32 -8.51
N ARG A 9 -16.69 0.59 -9.09
CA ARG A 9 -16.27 1.99 -9.26
C ARG A 9 -16.02 2.70 -7.93
N GLU A 10 -16.93 2.54 -6.99
CA GLU A 10 -16.80 3.11 -5.65
C GLU A 10 -15.55 2.59 -4.94
N LEU A 11 -15.32 1.27 -5.01
CA LEU A 11 -14.12 0.66 -4.44
C LEU A 11 -12.84 1.18 -5.10
N MET A 12 -12.81 1.37 -6.43
CA MET A 12 -11.66 1.99 -7.10
C MET A 12 -11.42 3.44 -6.66
N THR A 13 -12.50 4.23 -6.53
CA THR A 13 -12.42 5.63 -6.11
C THR A 13 -11.84 5.74 -4.70
N LEU A 14 -12.42 5.01 -3.73
CA LEU A 14 -11.96 5.01 -2.35
C LEU A 14 -10.51 4.49 -2.27
N THR A 15 -10.18 3.41 -2.99
CA THR A 15 -8.80 2.88 -3.02
C THR A 15 -7.81 3.95 -3.49
N SER A 16 -8.20 4.75 -4.49
CA SER A 16 -7.36 5.83 -4.99
C SER A 16 -7.20 6.97 -3.98
N GLU A 17 -8.26 7.30 -3.23
CA GLU A 17 -8.26 8.34 -2.19
C GLU A 17 -7.29 7.95 -1.06
N GLU A 18 -7.46 6.77 -0.47
CA GLU A 18 -6.62 6.26 0.63
C GLU A 18 -5.15 6.10 0.20
N CYS A 19 -4.89 5.72 -1.06
CA CYS A 19 -3.52 5.70 -1.58
C CYS A 19 -2.90 7.11 -1.63
N GLY A 20 -3.70 8.14 -1.91
CA GLY A 20 -3.27 9.54 -1.89
C GLY A 20 -2.93 10.01 -0.47
N GLU A 21 -3.72 9.63 0.52
CA GLU A 21 -3.49 9.95 1.93
C GLU A 21 -2.26 9.23 2.48
N LEU A 22 -2.08 7.94 2.15
CA LEU A 22 -0.88 7.17 2.49
C LEU A 22 0.40 7.79 1.89
N VAL A 23 0.34 8.29 0.65
CA VAL A 23 1.46 9.03 0.04
C VAL A 23 1.80 10.26 0.88
N GLN A 24 0.80 11.04 1.29
CA GLN A 24 1.02 12.23 2.13
C GLN A 24 1.63 11.87 3.49
N ALA A 25 1.15 10.81 4.14
CA ALA A 25 1.70 10.34 5.42
C ALA A 25 3.16 9.88 5.28
N CYS A 26 3.50 9.13 4.23
CA CYS A 26 4.87 8.74 3.90
C CYS A 26 5.79 9.96 3.72
N MET A 27 5.32 10.98 2.99
CA MET A 27 6.10 12.19 2.75
C MET A 27 6.30 13.02 4.02
N LYS A 28 5.30 13.07 4.91
CA LYS A 28 5.44 13.70 6.23
C LYS A 28 6.51 13.00 7.08
N ILE A 29 6.57 11.68 7.09
CA ILE A 29 7.64 10.93 7.78
C ILE A 29 9.00 11.22 7.14
N THR A 30 9.07 11.23 5.82
CA THR A 30 10.34 11.50 5.10
C THR A 30 10.88 12.89 5.41
N ARG A 31 10.00 13.90 5.51
CA ARG A 31 10.40 15.29 5.75
C ARG A 31 10.68 15.62 7.22
N TYR A 32 9.91 15.04 8.13
CA TYR A 32 9.89 15.48 9.54
C TYR A 32 10.31 14.37 10.53
N GLY A 33 10.59 13.15 10.05
CA GLY A 33 11.02 12.04 10.89
C GLY A 33 9.86 11.29 11.57
N LEU A 34 10.24 10.38 12.48
CA LEU A 34 9.35 9.38 13.11
C LEU A 34 8.68 9.88 14.40
N GLU A 35 8.11 11.08 14.36
CA GLU A 35 7.34 11.61 15.51
C GLU A 35 6.09 10.76 15.79
N LYS A 36 5.76 10.55 17.07
CA LYS A 36 4.65 9.67 17.51
C LYS A 36 3.33 9.93 16.77
N GLN A 37 2.96 11.20 16.60
CA GLN A 37 1.71 11.54 15.91
C GLN A 37 1.75 11.20 14.42
N ARG A 38 2.92 11.32 13.76
CA ARG A 38 3.07 11.00 12.34
C ARG A 38 3.11 9.50 12.10
N VAL A 39 3.72 8.75 13.01
CA VAL A 39 3.68 7.28 12.97
C VAL A 39 2.26 6.78 13.18
N LYS A 40 1.48 7.42 14.08
CA LYS A 40 0.05 7.13 14.25
C LYS A 40 -0.72 7.39 12.95
N ALA A 41 -0.54 8.57 12.33
CA ALA A 41 -1.20 8.89 11.06
C ALA A 41 -0.80 7.89 9.96
N LEU A 42 0.50 7.57 9.82
CA LEU A 42 0.96 6.56 8.87
C LEU A 42 0.29 5.20 9.08
N LEU A 43 0.11 4.78 10.33
CA LEU A 43 -0.55 3.51 10.66
C LEU A 43 -2.03 3.51 10.26
N GLU A 44 -2.72 4.64 10.45
CA GLU A 44 -4.12 4.85 10.04
C GLU A 44 -4.25 4.65 8.53
N GLU A 45 -3.48 5.40 7.73
CA GLU A 45 -3.53 5.31 6.25
C GLU A 45 -3.13 3.93 5.71
N ILE A 46 -2.17 3.25 6.35
CA ILE A 46 -1.80 1.88 5.98
C ILE A 46 -2.97 0.92 6.24
N GLY A 47 -3.68 1.11 7.36
CA GLY A 47 -4.86 0.34 7.73
C GLY A 47 -5.99 0.52 6.73
N ASP A 48 -6.27 1.76 6.33
CA ASP A 48 -7.34 2.08 5.39
C ASP A 48 -7.05 1.52 3.99
N VAL A 49 -5.82 1.68 3.49
CA VAL A 49 -5.39 1.05 2.23
C VAL A 49 -5.48 -0.49 2.31
N GLN A 50 -5.04 -1.10 3.41
CA GLN A 50 -5.13 -2.56 3.55
C GLN A 50 -6.59 -3.04 3.59
N CYS A 51 -7.48 -2.31 4.27
CA CYS A 51 -8.92 -2.59 4.27
C CYS A 51 -9.47 -2.62 2.84
N LEU A 52 -9.10 -1.65 2.02
CA LEU A 52 -9.56 -1.60 0.63
C LEU A 52 -8.94 -2.71 -0.24
N ILE A 53 -7.68 -3.08 -0.01
CA ILE A 53 -7.07 -4.26 -0.64
C ILE A 53 -7.83 -5.54 -0.28
N ASP A 54 -8.24 -5.70 0.98
CA ASP A 54 -9.01 -6.86 1.43
C ASP A 54 -10.40 -6.90 0.77
N LEU A 55 -11.04 -5.74 0.59
CA LEU A 55 -12.28 -5.63 -0.18
C LEU A 55 -12.07 -5.98 -1.67
N LEU A 56 -10.95 -5.59 -2.29
CA LEU A 56 -10.63 -6.02 -3.67
C LEU A 56 -10.57 -7.55 -3.79
N VAL A 57 -10.05 -8.22 -2.76
CA VAL A 57 -10.03 -9.69 -2.71
C VAL A 57 -11.42 -10.26 -2.47
N LYS A 58 -12.18 -9.68 -1.53
CA LYS A 58 -13.54 -10.11 -1.19
C LYS A 58 -14.51 -10.02 -2.38
N HIS A 59 -14.34 -9.00 -3.22
CA HIS A 59 -15.12 -8.79 -4.45
C HIS A 59 -14.55 -9.55 -5.66
N GLU A 60 -13.59 -10.46 -5.45
CA GLU A 60 -12.97 -11.31 -6.48
C GLU A 60 -12.31 -10.56 -7.65
N ILE A 61 -11.98 -9.27 -7.46
CA ILE A 61 -11.27 -8.45 -8.46
C ILE A 61 -9.84 -8.96 -8.63
N VAL A 62 -9.22 -9.36 -7.52
CA VAL A 62 -7.92 -10.02 -7.47
C VAL A 62 -7.93 -11.11 -6.41
N THR A 63 -6.99 -12.07 -6.52
CA THR A 63 -6.87 -13.13 -5.49
C THR A 63 -5.71 -12.85 -4.55
N GLU A 64 -5.88 -13.20 -3.28
CA GLU A 64 -4.82 -13.12 -2.28
C GLU A 64 -3.55 -13.88 -2.73
N LYS A 65 -3.72 -15.05 -3.39
CA LYS A 65 -2.62 -15.83 -3.96
C LYS A 65 -1.85 -15.04 -5.04
N ALA A 66 -2.55 -14.32 -5.91
CA ALA A 66 -1.92 -13.48 -6.92
C ALA A 66 -1.14 -12.32 -6.28
N ILE A 67 -1.72 -11.65 -5.27
CA ILE A 67 -1.06 -10.59 -4.51
C ILE A 67 0.21 -11.12 -3.84
N LYS A 68 0.12 -12.24 -3.09
CA LYS A 68 1.27 -12.88 -2.43
C LYS A 68 2.40 -13.23 -3.42
N LYS A 69 2.05 -13.70 -4.63
CA LYS A 69 3.05 -13.96 -5.70
C LYS A 69 3.73 -12.67 -6.16
N ARG A 70 2.99 -11.57 -6.32
CA ARG A 70 3.53 -10.25 -6.68
C ARG A 70 4.41 -9.66 -5.59
N VAL A 71 4.04 -9.80 -4.31
CA VAL A 71 4.86 -9.39 -3.16
C VAL A 71 6.20 -10.12 -3.16
N LYS A 72 6.21 -11.46 -3.31
CA LYS A 72 7.44 -12.26 -3.44
C LYS A 72 8.33 -11.79 -4.60
N PHE A 73 7.73 -11.46 -5.75
CA PHE A 73 8.47 -10.93 -6.89
C PHE A 73 9.07 -9.55 -6.60
N LYS A 74 8.32 -8.64 -5.97
CA LYS A 74 8.81 -7.30 -5.58
C LYS A 74 9.95 -7.42 -4.57
N HIS A 75 9.87 -8.31 -3.58
CA HIS A 75 10.98 -8.58 -2.65
C HIS A 75 12.26 -9.02 -3.37
N LYS A 76 12.16 -9.97 -4.32
CA LYS A 76 13.32 -10.40 -5.12
C LYS A 76 13.95 -9.24 -5.90
N LYS A 77 13.12 -8.35 -6.45
CA LYS A 77 13.61 -7.13 -7.12
C LYS A 77 14.29 -6.18 -6.13
N LEU A 78 13.68 -5.89 -4.99
CA LEU A 78 14.24 -4.95 -4.01
C LEU A 78 15.57 -5.47 -3.44
N LYS A 79 15.71 -6.78 -3.20
CA LYS A 79 17.00 -7.39 -2.82
C LYS A 79 18.14 -7.15 -3.82
N ARG A 80 17.82 -6.90 -5.09
CA ARG A 80 18.82 -6.64 -6.14
C ARG A 80 19.04 -5.14 -6.38
N TRP A 81 18.02 -4.32 -6.18
CA TRP A 81 17.98 -2.93 -6.67
C TRP A 81 17.76 -1.89 -5.56
N SER A 82 17.71 -2.28 -4.28
CA SER A 82 17.62 -1.34 -3.17
C SER A 82 18.52 -1.76 -2.00
N THR A 83 18.89 -0.79 -1.17
CA THR A 83 19.72 -0.98 0.02
C THR A 83 18.93 -1.45 1.26
N LEU A 84 17.63 -1.68 1.10
CA LEU A 84 16.73 -2.05 2.20
C LEU A 84 17.06 -3.40 2.86
N TYR A 85 17.84 -4.24 2.19
CA TYR A 85 18.26 -5.56 2.67
C TYR A 85 19.77 -5.65 2.97
N ASP A 86 20.49 -4.54 2.82
CA ASP A 86 21.92 -4.51 3.08
C ASP A 86 22.17 -4.42 4.59
N LYS A 87 23.10 -5.22 5.11
CA LYS A 87 23.37 -5.29 6.55
C LYS A 87 23.91 -3.99 7.15
N ASN A 88 24.39 -3.06 6.31
CA ASN A 88 25.05 -1.82 6.72
C ASN A 88 24.22 -0.56 6.44
N SER A 89 22.96 -0.66 5.98
CA SER A 89 22.16 0.50 5.56
C SER A 89 21.53 1.32 6.71
N ARG A 90 21.90 1.02 7.96
CA ARG A 90 21.50 1.80 9.14
C ARG A 90 22.72 2.58 9.67
N THR A 91 23.17 3.54 8.89
CA THR A 91 24.00 4.68 9.31
C THR A 91 23.13 5.91 9.32
#